data_AF-A0A939UVH7-F1
#
_entry.id   AF-A0A939UVH7-F1
#
_cell.length_a   1.000
_cell.length_b   1.000
_cell.length_c   1.000
_cell.angle_alpha   90.00
_cell.angle_beta   90.00
_cell.angle_gamma   90.00
#
_symmetry.space_group_name_H-M   'P 1'
#
loop_
_entity.id
_entity.type
_entity.pdbx_description
1 polymer ?
#
loop_
_entity_poly.entity_id
_entity_poly.type
_entity_poly.pdbx_seq_one_letter_code
_entity_poly.pdbx_strand_id
1 'polypeptide(L)'
;MNPVNRIRFFLISLGIPRKDERFSKDLHRWKTILKIEGNDKQALAVLLSTEKAFRSLYIYRLKNRAYRGWVKLLYPPLDSLYIMTGNIGGGLFIQHGFSTYIAAESIGENCWINQQVTIGYKDNSRPPVIGNNVTITCGAKVLGPITIGDNVTIGANAVVVKDLPPDSVWGGVPAKRIR
;
A
#
# COMPACT_ATOMS: atom_id res chain seq x y z
N MET A 1 -2.96 -15.12 26.61
CA MET A 1 -2.29 -15.10 25.28
C MET A 1 -1.87 -16.54 24.94
N ASN A 2 -2.43 -17.15 23.89
CA ASN A 2 -2.16 -18.56 23.54
C ASN A 2 -0.65 -18.77 23.21
N PRO A 3 -0.02 -19.91 23.58
CA PRO A 3 1.39 -20.21 23.29
C PRO A 3 1.84 -19.95 21.83
N VAL A 4 0.97 -20.16 20.83
CA VAL A 4 1.27 -19.82 19.42
C VAL A 4 1.54 -18.33 19.23
N ASN A 5 0.81 -17.47 19.95
CA ASN A 5 0.98 -16.03 19.91
C ASN A 5 2.25 -15.58 20.64
N ARG A 6 2.74 -16.34 21.64
CA ARG A 6 4.02 -16.05 22.32
C ARG A 6 5.23 -16.34 21.42
N ILE A 7 5.21 -17.45 20.68
CA ILE A 7 6.29 -17.81 19.73
C ILE A 7 6.37 -16.80 18.59
N ARG A 8 5.20 -16.37 18.05
CA ARG A 8 5.14 -15.31 17.04
C ARG A 8 5.70 -13.99 17.57
N PHE A 9 5.35 -13.60 18.80
CA PHE A 9 5.87 -12.40 19.47
C PHE A 9 7.39 -12.37 19.61
N PHE A 10 8.02 -13.51 19.90
CA PHE A 10 9.48 -13.60 20.04
C PHE A 10 10.22 -13.34 18.72
N LEU A 11 9.70 -13.85 17.59
CA LEU A 11 10.32 -13.70 16.27
C LEU A 11 10.20 -12.28 15.68
N ILE A 12 9.29 -11.46 16.19
CA ILE A 12 9.10 -10.05 15.79
C ILE A 12 10.32 -9.19 16.17
N SER A 13 11.09 -9.59 17.18
CA SER A 13 12.28 -8.87 17.65
C SER A 13 13.43 -8.80 16.64
N LEU A 14 13.42 -9.64 15.60
CA LEU A 14 14.51 -9.79 14.64
C LEU A 14 14.34 -8.99 13.34
N GLY A 15 13.20 -8.28 13.14
CA GLY A 15 12.75 -7.94 11.79
C GLY A 15 12.70 -6.48 11.36
N ILE A 16 12.88 -5.48 12.22
CA ILE A 16 12.78 -4.08 11.79
C ILE A 16 13.85 -3.80 10.72
N PRO A 17 13.48 -3.41 9.49
CA PRO A 17 14.42 -2.93 8.48
C PRO A 17 14.97 -1.58 8.96
N ARG A 18 15.98 -1.60 9.83
CA ARG A 18 16.48 -0.41 10.55
C ARG A 18 17.01 0.73 9.67
N LYS A 19 17.15 0.51 8.35
CA LYS A 19 17.72 1.48 7.39
C LYS A 19 16.75 1.89 6.28
N ASP A 20 15.47 1.51 6.34
CA ASP A 20 14.48 1.94 5.34
C ASP A 20 13.51 2.96 5.96
N GLU A 21 13.75 4.24 5.69
CA GLU A 21 12.87 5.33 6.15
C GLU A 21 11.43 5.17 5.66
N ARG A 22 11.24 4.59 4.47
CA ARG A 22 9.90 4.36 3.90
C ARG A 22 9.12 3.36 4.74
N PHE A 23 9.77 2.30 5.21
CA PHE A 23 9.14 1.34 6.12
C PHE A 23 8.76 2.00 7.45
N SER A 24 9.62 2.87 8.00
CA SER A 24 9.33 3.56 9.25
C SER A 24 8.10 4.47 9.10
N LYS A 25 7.98 5.18 7.97
CA LYS A 25 6.78 5.94 7.61
C LYS A 25 5.54 5.04 7.45
N ASP A 26 5.67 3.88 6.78
CA ASP A 26 4.56 2.91 6.65
C ASP A 26 4.09 2.45 8.04
N LEU A 27 5.01 1.98 8.89
CA LEU A 27 4.70 1.51 10.24
C LEU A 27 4.00 2.59 11.07
N HIS A 28 4.53 3.81 11.07
CA HIS A 28 3.94 4.94 11.78
C HIS A 28 2.53 5.26 11.26
N ARG A 29 2.34 5.32 9.93
CA ARG A 29 1.05 5.58 9.29
C ARG A 29 0.00 4.54 9.70
N TRP A 30 0.34 3.26 9.61
CA TRP A 30 -0.55 2.16 9.97
C TRP A 30 -0.89 2.16 11.45
N LYS A 31 0.11 2.37 12.31
CA LYS A 31 -0.07 2.51 13.76
C LYS A 31 -1.04 3.64 14.10
N THR A 32 -0.88 4.81 13.47
CA THR A 32 -1.74 5.98 13.70
C THR A 32 -3.17 5.74 13.22
N ILE A 33 -3.37 5.20 12.01
CA ILE A 33 -4.71 4.96 11.46
C ILE A 33 -5.47 3.91 12.27
N LEU A 34 -4.81 2.82 12.65
CA LEU A 34 -5.41 1.73 13.42
C LEU A 34 -5.38 1.98 14.94
N LYS A 35 -4.88 3.13 15.38
CA LYS A 35 -4.77 3.53 16.80
C LYS A 35 -4.07 2.46 17.65
N ILE A 36 -3.00 1.88 17.13
CA ILE A 36 -2.24 0.83 17.82
C ILE A 36 -1.33 1.48 18.88
N GLU A 37 -1.54 1.11 20.14
CA GLU A 37 -0.74 1.57 21.27
C GLU A 37 0.62 0.86 21.37
N GLY A 38 1.52 1.42 22.18
CA GLY A 38 2.84 0.86 22.44
C GLY A 38 3.94 1.37 21.51
N ASN A 39 5.13 0.76 21.59
CA ASN A 39 6.28 1.11 20.78
C ASN A 39 6.24 0.44 19.38
N ASP A 40 7.17 0.81 18.50
CA ASP A 40 7.19 0.35 17.12
C ASP A 40 7.34 -1.17 16.97
N LYS A 41 8.05 -1.84 17.90
CA LYS A 41 8.14 -3.31 17.90
C LYS A 41 6.80 -3.95 18.22
N GLN A 42 6.07 -3.39 19.19
CA GLN A 42 4.73 -3.86 19.54
C GLN A 42 3.73 -3.59 18.42
N ALA A 43 3.80 -2.42 17.78
CA ALA A 43 2.95 -2.10 16.63
C ALA A 43 3.23 -3.05 15.46
N LEU A 44 4.50 -3.29 15.14
CA LEU A 44 4.90 -4.27 14.12
C LEU A 44 4.38 -5.67 14.47
N ALA A 45 4.42 -6.06 15.74
CA ALA A 45 3.91 -7.35 16.20
C ALA A 45 2.41 -7.52 15.89
N VAL A 46 1.64 -6.52 16.27
CA VAL A 46 0.18 -6.48 16.08
C VAL A 46 -0.14 -6.51 14.59
N LEU A 47 0.49 -5.65 13.79
CA LEU A 47 0.24 -5.56 12.35
C LEU A 47 0.59 -6.85 11.61
N LEU A 48 1.75 -7.46 11.89
CA LEU A 48 2.09 -8.76 11.29
C LEU A 48 1.12 -9.85 11.73
N SER A 49 0.55 -9.79 12.92
CA SER A 49 -0.39 -10.80 13.41
C SER A 49 -1.81 -10.64 12.85
N THR A 50 -2.23 -9.42 12.52
CA THR A 50 -3.64 -9.10 12.24
C THR A 50 -3.89 -8.62 10.81
N GLU A 51 -2.97 -7.86 10.22
CA GLU A 51 -3.19 -7.13 8.98
C GLU A 51 -2.49 -7.77 7.77
N LYS A 52 -3.21 -8.57 6.98
CA LYS A 52 -2.65 -9.23 5.80
C LYS A 52 -2.14 -8.24 4.74
N ALA A 53 -2.83 -7.12 4.54
CA ALA A 53 -2.40 -6.08 3.61
C ALA A 53 -1.08 -5.42 4.06
N PHE A 54 -0.91 -5.19 5.38
CA PHE A 54 0.36 -4.74 5.92
C PHE A 54 1.48 -5.77 5.73
N ARG A 55 1.20 -7.08 5.90
CA ARG A 55 2.20 -8.13 5.61
C ARG A 55 2.70 -8.04 4.17
N SER A 56 1.81 -7.87 3.20
CA SER A 56 2.19 -7.71 1.79
C SER A 56 3.11 -6.50 1.59
N LEU A 57 2.78 -5.35 2.19
CA LEU A 57 3.62 -4.14 2.13
C LEU A 57 4.97 -4.34 2.84
N TYR A 58 4.97 -4.95 4.03
CA TYR A 58 6.18 -5.26 4.78
C TYR A 58 7.11 -6.16 3.97
N ILE A 59 6.58 -7.26 3.43
CA ILE A 59 7.31 -8.21 2.58
C ILE A 59 7.89 -7.51 1.34
N TYR A 60 7.14 -6.57 0.75
CA TYR A 60 7.61 -5.74 -0.36
C TYR A 60 8.83 -4.89 0.04
N ARG A 61 8.84 -4.29 1.25
CA ARG A 61 9.99 -3.51 1.76
C ARG A 61 11.24 -4.34 2.07
N LEU A 62 11.08 -5.64 2.35
CA LEU A 62 12.22 -6.51 2.69
C LEU A 62 13.16 -6.73 1.50
N LYS A 63 14.41 -6.31 1.59
CA LYS A 63 15.43 -6.53 0.53
C LYS A 63 16.08 -7.92 0.57
N ASN A 64 16.18 -8.54 1.76
CA ASN A 64 16.84 -9.84 1.92
C ASN A 64 15.92 -10.99 1.49
N ARG A 65 16.30 -11.73 0.43
CA ARG A 65 15.49 -12.81 -0.17
C ARG A 65 15.22 -13.97 0.80
N ALA A 66 16.23 -14.40 1.57
CA ALA A 66 16.08 -15.51 2.51
C ALA A 66 15.14 -15.11 3.66
N TYR A 67 15.34 -13.92 4.23
CA TYR A 67 14.49 -13.39 5.29
C TYR A 67 13.05 -13.20 4.81
N ARG A 68 12.86 -12.68 3.59
CA ARG A 68 11.54 -12.55 2.96
C ARG A 68 10.83 -13.91 2.85
N GLY A 69 11.55 -14.98 2.52
CA GLY A 69 11.01 -16.34 2.47
C GLY A 69 10.49 -16.81 3.83
N TRP A 70 11.30 -16.67 4.88
CA TRP A 70 10.91 -17.01 6.25
C TRP A 70 9.71 -16.19 6.75
N VAL A 71 9.69 -14.88 6.46
CA VAL A 71 8.55 -14.02 6.82
C VAL A 71 7.28 -14.46 6.12
N LYS A 72 7.34 -14.79 4.82
CA LYS A 72 6.18 -15.30 4.07
C LYS A 72 5.62 -16.60 4.66
N LEU A 73 6.48 -17.49 5.14
CA LEU A 73 6.08 -18.74 5.77
C LEU A 73 5.31 -18.52 7.08
N LEU A 74 5.81 -17.61 7.93
CA LEU A 74 5.22 -17.33 9.25
C LEU A 74 4.03 -16.38 9.20
N TYR A 75 4.07 -15.43 8.27
CA TYR A 75 3.09 -14.36 8.06
C TYR A 75 2.73 -14.27 6.57
N PRO A 76 1.89 -15.19 6.07
CA PRO A 76 1.47 -15.18 4.68
C PRO A 76 0.86 -13.83 4.26
N PRO A 77 1.23 -13.30 3.08
CA PRO A 77 0.66 -12.06 2.55
C PRO A 77 -0.82 -12.24 2.19
N LEU A 78 -1.46 -11.17 1.73
CA LEU A 78 -2.77 -11.26 1.11
C LEU A 78 -2.64 -11.74 -0.34
N ASP A 79 -3.18 -12.92 -0.66
CA ASP A 79 -3.00 -13.58 -1.97
C ASP A 79 -3.61 -12.80 -3.15
N SER A 80 -4.60 -11.94 -2.88
CA SER A 80 -5.29 -11.12 -3.89
C SER A 80 -4.78 -9.68 -3.96
N LEU A 81 -3.65 -9.38 -3.32
CA LEU A 81 -2.99 -8.07 -3.37
C LEU A 81 -1.66 -8.17 -4.10
N TYR A 82 -1.55 -7.50 -5.25
CA TYR A 82 -0.37 -7.51 -6.10
C TYR A 82 0.31 -6.15 -6.06
N ILE A 83 1.51 -6.09 -5.47
CA ILE A 83 2.36 -4.90 -5.45
C ILE A 83 3.51 -5.11 -6.45
N MET A 84 3.34 -4.59 -7.66
CA MET A 84 4.27 -4.78 -8.79
C MET A 84 5.14 -3.54 -9.06
N THR A 85 4.88 -2.45 -8.34
CA THR A 85 5.58 -1.16 -8.50
C THR A 85 6.94 -1.18 -7.80
N GLY A 86 8.02 -0.91 -8.53
CA GLY A 86 9.38 -0.89 -7.96
C GLY A 86 9.69 0.33 -7.08
N ASN A 87 9.00 1.44 -7.31
CA ASN A 87 9.25 2.71 -6.63
C ASN A 87 7.98 3.22 -5.92
N ILE A 88 7.89 2.99 -4.61
CA ILE A 88 6.79 3.47 -3.76
C ILE A 88 7.40 4.26 -2.59
N GLY A 89 6.92 5.49 -2.39
CA GLY A 89 7.23 6.34 -1.24
C GLY A 89 6.80 5.74 0.10
N GLY A 90 7.20 6.34 1.22
CA GLY A 90 6.81 5.89 2.55
C GLY A 90 5.39 6.32 2.94
N GLY A 91 4.79 5.65 3.91
CA GLY A 91 3.45 5.97 4.43
C GLY A 91 2.30 5.41 3.59
N LEU A 92 2.56 4.38 2.76
CA LEU A 92 1.51 3.75 1.97
C LEU A 92 0.54 3.00 2.90
N PHE A 93 -0.73 3.35 2.83
CA PHE A 93 -1.80 2.65 3.54
C PHE A 93 -2.67 1.89 2.55
N ILE A 94 -2.79 0.57 2.74
CA ILE A 94 -3.60 -0.30 1.88
C ILE A 94 -4.77 -0.82 2.71
N GLN A 95 -5.94 -0.22 2.52
CA GLN A 95 -7.13 -0.58 3.28
C GLN A 95 -7.84 -1.76 2.62
N HIS A 96 -8.03 -2.84 3.37
CA HIS A 96 -8.63 -4.12 2.95
C HIS A 96 -7.85 -4.90 1.87
N GLY A 97 -7.22 -4.23 0.90
CA GLY A 97 -6.27 -4.77 -0.10
C GLY A 97 -6.79 -5.88 -1.03
N PHE A 98 -8.00 -6.37 -0.81
CA PHE A 98 -8.59 -7.49 -1.54
C PHE A 98 -8.71 -7.17 -3.03
N SER A 99 -8.27 -8.08 -3.89
CA SER A 99 -8.38 -7.98 -5.35
C SER A 99 -7.79 -6.67 -5.91
N THR A 100 -6.63 -6.27 -5.40
CA THR A 100 -6.00 -4.99 -5.73
C THR A 100 -4.71 -5.21 -6.50
N TYR A 101 -4.53 -4.47 -7.60
CA TYR A 101 -3.35 -4.57 -8.46
C TYR A 101 -2.66 -3.21 -8.57
N ILE A 102 -1.41 -3.12 -8.11
CA ILE A 102 -0.64 -1.88 -7.99
C ILE A 102 0.59 -1.97 -8.91
N ALA A 103 0.41 -1.58 -10.17
CA ALA A 103 1.46 -1.47 -11.18
C ALA A 103 1.53 -0.03 -11.73
N ALA A 104 2.24 0.82 -10.99
CA ALA A 104 2.59 2.19 -11.35
C ALA A 104 4.06 2.27 -11.78
N GLU A 105 4.43 3.36 -12.44
CA GLU A 105 5.83 3.71 -12.68
C GLU A 105 6.46 4.16 -11.36
N SER A 106 5.74 5.01 -10.62
CA SER A 106 6.07 5.44 -9.28
C SER A 106 4.82 5.81 -8.48
N ILE A 107 4.92 5.68 -7.15
CA ILE A 107 3.91 6.16 -6.20
C ILE A 107 4.62 7.03 -5.16
N GLY A 108 4.09 8.22 -4.91
CA GLY A 108 4.58 9.15 -3.90
C GLY A 108 4.35 8.69 -2.46
N GLU A 109 4.56 9.61 -1.52
CA GLU A 109 4.38 9.35 -0.10
C GLU A 109 2.92 9.44 0.35
N ASN A 110 2.60 8.80 1.47
CA ASN A 110 1.33 8.92 2.19
C ASN A 110 0.06 8.59 1.36
N CYS A 111 0.21 7.82 0.29
CA CYS A 111 -0.92 7.38 -0.51
C CYS A 111 -1.82 6.40 0.24
N TRP A 112 -3.11 6.42 -0.09
CA TRP A 112 -4.12 5.52 0.45
C TRP A 112 -4.77 4.75 -0.70
N ILE A 113 -4.72 3.42 -0.67
CA ILE A 113 -5.29 2.55 -1.71
C ILE A 113 -6.26 1.56 -1.08
N ASN A 114 -7.50 1.53 -1.58
CA ASN A 114 -8.52 0.59 -1.11
C ASN A 114 -8.56 -0.70 -1.94
N GLN A 115 -9.42 -1.63 -1.51
CA GLN A 115 -9.71 -2.86 -2.22
C GLN A 115 -10.22 -2.62 -3.65
N GLN A 116 -10.05 -3.63 -4.51
CA GLN A 116 -10.53 -3.66 -5.90
C GLN A 116 -9.99 -2.53 -6.78
N VAL A 117 -8.91 -1.87 -6.34
CA VAL A 117 -8.23 -0.86 -7.14
C VAL A 117 -7.33 -1.54 -8.17
N THR A 118 -7.36 -1.03 -9.40
CA THR A 118 -6.38 -1.37 -10.43
C THR A 118 -5.61 -0.12 -10.83
N ILE A 119 -4.30 -0.11 -10.58
CA ILE A 119 -3.35 0.83 -11.13
C ILE A 119 -2.53 0.05 -12.13
N GLY A 120 -2.55 0.45 -13.40
CA GLY A 120 -1.93 -0.37 -14.43
C GLY A 120 -1.92 0.23 -15.82
N TYR A 121 -1.48 -0.62 -16.73
CA TYR A 121 -1.31 -0.32 -18.13
C TYR A 121 -2.66 -0.20 -18.84
N LYS A 122 -2.74 0.69 -19.84
CA LYS A 122 -3.85 0.69 -20.80
C LYS A 122 -3.57 -0.31 -21.95
N ASP A 123 -2.31 -0.33 -22.41
CA ASP A 123 -1.79 -1.14 -23.53
C ASP A 123 -0.28 -1.42 -23.24
N ASN A 124 0.57 -1.56 -24.26
CA ASN A 124 2.05 -1.59 -24.12
C ASN A 124 2.68 -0.24 -23.72
N SER A 125 1.90 0.64 -23.09
CA SER A 125 2.31 1.98 -22.67
C SER A 125 3.06 1.95 -21.33
N ARG A 126 3.53 3.11 -20.86
CA ARG A 126 4.02 3.23 -19.48
C ARG A 126 2.85 3.14 -18.49
N PRO A 127 3.08 2.60 -17.27
CA PRO A 127 2.09 2.63 -16.21
C PRO A 127 1.96 4.05 -15.61
N PRO A 128 0.93 4.31 -14.77
CA PRO A 128 0.69 5.64 -14.21
C PRO A 128 1.80 6.12 -13.28
N VAL A 129 1.97 7.44 -13.17
CA VAL A 129 2.75 8.11 -12.12
C VAL A 129 1.77 8.67 -11.09
N ILE A 130 1.94 8.29 -9.82
CA ILE A 130 1.07 8.74 -8.73
C ILE A 130 1.86 9.67 -7.79
N GLY A 131 1.35 10.88 -7.58
CA GLY A 131 1.91 11.88 -6.67
C GLY A 131 1.78 11.52 -5.18
N ASN A 132 2.02 12.50 -4.32
CA ASN A 132 1.93 12.38 -2.86
C ASN A 132 0.49 12.56 -2.36
N ASN A 133 0.17 11.95 -1.22
CA ASN A 133 -1.12 12.07 -0.55
C ASN A 133 -2.33 11.72 -1.44
N VAL A 134 -2.13 10.89 -2.47
CA VAL A 134 -3.21 10.47 -3.35
C VAL A 134 -4.04 9.40 -2.67
N THR A 135 -5.36 9.58 -2.69
CA THR A 135 -6.33 8.60 -2.18
C THR A 135 -7.06 7.97 -3.35
N ILE A 136 -6.91 6.65 -3.51
CA ILE A 136 -7.55 5.86 -4.57
C ILE A 136 -8.53 4.90 -3.89
N THR A 137 -9.82 5.24 -3.96
CA THR A 137 -10.86 4.54 -3.21
C THR A 137 -11.36 3.29 -3.96
N CYS A 138 -12.21 2.52 -3.29
CA CYS A 138 -12.51 1.15 -3.67
C CYS A 138 -13.02 1.01 -5.11
N GLY A 139 -12.54 -0.02 -5.80
CA GLY A 139 -12.98 -0.32 -7.16
C GLY A 139 -12.49 0.64 -8.25
N ALA A 140 -11.69 1.67 -7.95
CA ALA A 140 -11.21 2.61 -8.95
C ALA A 140 -10.15 1.99 -9.89
N LYS A 141 -10.11 2.48 -11.13
CA LYS A 141 -9.13 2.08 -12.15
C LYS A 141 -8.37 3.30 -12.62
N VAL A 142 -7.04 3.25 -12.53
CA VAL A 142 -6.12 4.29 -12.97
C VAL A 142 -5.21 3.68 -14.04
N LEU A 143 -5.45 4.04 -15.30
CA LEU A 143 -4.95 3.27 -16.44
C LEU A 143 -4.19 4.13 -17.44
N GLY A 144 -3.02 3.62 -17.86
CA GLY A 144 -2.22 4.18 -18.95
C GLY A 144 -1.11 5.14 -18.50
N PRO A 145 -0.44 5.80 -19.47
CA PRO A 145 0.72 6.64 -19.21
C PRO A 145 0.31 8.03 -18.72
N ILE A 146 -0.39 8.07 -17.59
CA ILE A 146 -0.99 9.27 -17.02
C ILE A 146 -0.32 9.66 -15.70
N THR A 147 -0.41 10.94 -15.36
CA THR A 147 0.10 11.50 -14.11
C THR A 147 -1.06 11.93 -13.21
N ILE A 148 -1.02 11.48 -11.96
CA ILE A 148 -1.93 11.92 -10.90
C ILE A 148 -1.14 12.88 -10.00
N GLY A 149 -1.56 14.13 -9.95
CA GLY A 149 -0.93 15.15 -9.08
C GLY A 149 -1.11 14.86 -7.59
N ASP A 150 -0.41 15.65 -6.78
CA ASP A 150 -0.45 15.54 -5.32
C ASP A 150 -1.84 15.87 -4.76
N ASN A 151 -2.18 15.30 -3.60
CA ASN A 151 -3.43 15.55 -2.87
C ASN A 151 -4.71 15.24 -3.66
N VAL A 152 -4.63 14.35 -4.66
CA VAL A 152 -5.79 13.95 -5.46
C VAL A 152 -6.60 12.88 -4.75
N THR A 153 -7.93 12.99 -4.79
CA THR A 153 -8.85 11.93 -4.38
C THR A 153 -9.59 11.36 -5.58
N ILE A 154 -9.47 10.05 -5.80
CA ILE A 154 -10.17 9.29 -6.83
C ILE A 154 -11.30 8.51 -6.15
N GLY A 155 -12.53 8.86 -6.51
CA GLY A 155 -13.77 8.30 -5.97
C GLY A 155 -14.01 6.84 -6.37
N ALA A 156 -14.94 6.20 -5.66
CA ALA A 156 -15.17 4.77 -5.80
C ALA A 156 -15.63 4.42 -7.21
N ASN A 157 -15.15 3.29 -7.72
CA ASN A 157 -15.43 2.80 -9.09
C ASN A 157 -15.08 3.76 -10.24
N ALA A 158 -14.34 4.85 -9.98
CA ALA A 158 -13.95 5.78 -11.03
C ALA A 158 -12.99 5.14 -12.03
N VAL A 159 -13.05 5.55 -13.30
CA VAL A 159 -12.10 5.13 -14.36
C VAL A 159 -11.33 6.35 -14.85
N VAL A 160 -10.07 6.44 -14.43
CA VAL A 160 -9.16 7.53 -14.76
C VAL A 160 -8.24 7.11 -15.89
N VAL A 161 -8.36 7.81 -17.01
CA VAL A 161 -7.63 7.56 -18.28
C VAL A 161 -6.99 8.83 -18.84
N LYS A 162 -6.81 9.85 -17.99
CA LYS A 162 -6.17 11.12 -18.30
C LYS A 162 -5.48 11.69 -17.07
N ASP A 163 -4.57 12.63 -17.28
CA ASP A 163 -3.88 13.31 -16.20
C ASP A 163 -4.85 14.05 -15.28
N LEU A 164 -4.57 13.98 -13.98
CA LEU A 164 -5.31 14.69 -12.95
C LEU A 164 -4.39 15.74 -12.30
N PRO A 165 -4.78 17.03 -12.26
CA PRO A 165 -4.00 18.05 -11.59
C PRO A 165 -4.05 17.88 -10.06
N PRO A 166 -3.10 18.45 -9.32
CA PRO A 166 -3.09 18.39 -7.86
C PRO A 166 -4.34 19.02 -7.23
N ASP A 167 -4.55 18.71 -5.95
CA ASP A 167 -5.59 19.31 -5.08
C ASP A 167 -7.03 19.14 -5.60
N SER A 168 -7.31 18.04 -6.30
CA SER A 168 -8.58 17.82 -6.97
C SER A 168 -9.26 16.50 -6.61
N VAL A 169 -10.57 16.43 -6.82
CA VAL A 169 -11.40 15.24 -6.57
C VAL A 169 -12.05 14.78 -7.86
N TRP A 170 -11.97 13.48 -8.17
CA TRP A 170 -12.44 12.91 -9.43
C TRP A 170 -13.31 11.69 -9.22
N GLY A 171 -14.36 11.52 -10.04
CA GLY A 171 -15.23 10.35 -9.98
C GLY A 171 -15.97 10.08 -11.29
N GLY A 172 -16.57 8.89 -11.40
CA GLY A 172 -17.36 8.47 -12.56
C GLY A 172 -16.59 7.68 -13.63
N VAL A 173 -17.31 7.29 -14.68
CA VAL A 173 -16.80 6.49 -15.81
C VAL A 173 -17.19 7.17 -17.13
N PRO A 174 -16.25 7.76 -17.87
CA PRO A 174 -14.88 8.10 -17.45
C PRO A 174 -14.89 9.17 -16.34
N ALA A 175 -13.79 9.24 -15.58
CA ALA A 175 -13.68 10.14 -14.44
C ALA A 175 -13.75 11.62 -14.87
N LYS A 176 -14.57 12.39 -14.17
CA LYS A 176 -14.71 13.84 -14.29
C LYS A 176 -14.37 14.52 -12.97
N ARG A 177 -13.88 15.76 -13.05
CA ARG A 177 -13.57 16.56 -11.86
C ARG A 177 -14.87 16.88 -11.13
N ILE A 178 -14.89 16.64 -9.83
CA ILE A 178 -15.97 16.98 -8.90
C ILE A 178 -15.65 18.29 -8.18
N ARG A 179 -14.39 18.44 -7.76
CA ARG A 179 -13.83 19.64 -7.11
C ARG A 179 -12.41 19.88 -7.60
#